data_AF-A0ABD2NH20-F1
#
_entry.id   AF-A0ABD2NH20-F1
#
_cell.length_a   1.000
_cell.length_b   1.000
_cell.length_c   1.000
_cell.angle_alpha   90.00
_cell.angle_beta   90.00
_cell.angle_gamma   90.00
#
_symmetry.space_group_name_H-M   'P 1'
#
loop_
_entity.id
_entity.type
_entity.pdbx_description
1 polymer ?
#
loop_
_entity_poly.entity_id
_entity_poly.type
_entity_poly.pdbx_seq_one_letter_code
_entity_poly.pdbx_strand_id
1 'polypeptide(L)'
;MKDTRSKLARWSLFLQEFSFTIEHCPGRENELADALSRHPEPVHLPEELVCEEALVPPQFAAEEPATPALCIAEADDLFTEVGEAQKADQRIRQIVQKWKLKSRTGPTEGGGRAFLQLYTLHNDLLWRNHDERRLLVVPSTLQ
;
A
#
# COMPACT_ATOMS: atom_id res chain seq x y z
N MET A 1 4.29 18.06 -46.53
CA MET A 1 5.11 18.19 -45.30
C MET A 1 4.14 18.04 -44.14
N LYS A 2 4.34 17.06 -43.25
CA LYS A 2 3.41 16.77 -42.15
C LYS A 2 3.67 17.79 -41.03
N ASP A 3 2.70 18.63 -40.70
CA ASP A 3 2.85 19.74 -39.75
C ASP A 3 3.12 19.24 -38.32
N THR A 4 4.37 18.93 -38.01
CA THR A 4 4.84 18.53 -36.66
C THR A 4 4.54 19.59 -35.60
N ARG A 5 4.44 20.86 -36.01
CA ARG A 5 4.06 21.99 -35.14
C ARG A 5 2.62 21.93 -34.62
N SER A 6 1.70 21.28 -35.33
CA SER A 6 0.28 21.25 -34.95
C SER A 6 0.04 20.51 -33.62
N LYS A 7 0.79 19.43 -33.37
CA LYS A 7 0.74 18.68 -32.11
C LYS A 7 1.35 19.47 -30.96
N LEU A 8 2.52 20.09 -31.19
CA LEU A 8 3.21 20.89 -30.17
C LEU A 8 2.40 22.11 -29.75
N ALA A 9 1.71 22.76 -30.69
CA ALA A 9 0.85 23.90 -30.38
C ALA A 9 -0.31 23.54 -29.43
N ARG A 10 -0.93 22.37 -29.61
CA ARG A 10 -2.00 21.90 -28.72
C ARG A 10 -1.48 21.67 -27.30
N TRP A 11 -0.37 20.97 -27.15
CA TRP A 11 0.23 20.73 -25.83
C TRP A 11 0.75 22.01 -25.20
N SER A 12 1.24 22.98 -25.99
CA SER A 12 1.68 24.28 -25.47
C SER A 12 0.54 25.07 -24.82
N LEU A 13 -0.67 25.02 -25.38
CA LEU A 13 -1.83 25.70 -24.79
C LEU A 13 -2.26 25.04 -23.47
N PHE A 14 -2.19 23.71 -23.40
CA PHE A 14 -2.50 22.97 -22.17
C PHE A 14 -1.45 23.20 -21.08
N LEU A 15 -0.16 23.16 -21.45
CA LEU A 15 0.94 23.33 -20.50
C LEU A 15 1.05 24.76 -19.97
N GLN A 16 0.49 25.77 -20.65
CA GLN A 16 0.47 27.16 -20.18
C GLN A 16 -0.23 27.36 -18.83
N GLU A 17 -1.09 26.42 -18.41
CA GLU A 17 -1.76 26.46 -17.10
C GLU A 17 -0.81 26.13 -15.93
N PHE A 18 0.34 25.52 -16.22
CA PHE A 18 1.29 25.07 -15.22
C PHE A 18 2.54 25.96 -15.18
N SER A 19 3.05 26.19 -13.97
CA SER A 19 4.34 26.86 -13.76
C SER A 19 5.46 25.82 -13.69
N PHE A 20 6.24 25.67 -14.76
CA PHE A 20 7.37 24.74 -14.81
C PHE A 20 8.60 25.36 -15.48
N THR A 21 9.77 24.80 -15.18
CA THR A 21 11.03 25.09 -15.85
C THR A 21 11.45 23.90 -16.68
N ILE A 22 11.97 24.14 -17.88
CA ILE A 22 12.50 23.08 -18.75
C ILE A 22 13.99 22.94 -18.46
N GLU A 23 14.36 21.79 -17.89
CA GLU A 23 15.75 21.44 -17.64
C GLU A 23 16.10 20.16 -18.42
N HIS A 24 17.33 20.11 -18.92
CA HIS A 24 17.84 18.93 -19.61
C HIS A 24 18.29 17.88 -18.59
N CYS A 25 17.62 16.73 -18.56
CA CYS A 25 18.00 15.58 -17.73
C CYS A 25 18.88 14.61 -18.53
N PRO A 26 20.18 14.43 -18.18
CA PRO A 26 21.02 13.41 -18.77
C PRO A 26 20.48 12.00 -18.49
N GLY A 27 20.66 11.06 -19.41
CA GLY A 27 20.10 9.70 -19.28
C GLY A 27 20.53 8.95 -18.02
N ARG A 28 21.73 9.23 -17.48
CA ARG A 28 22.24 8.63 -16.24
C ARG A 28 21.48 9.08 -14.98
N GLU A 29 20.86 10.25 -15.00
CA GLU A 29 20.04 10.74 -13.89
C GLU A 29 18.56 10.40 -14.09
N ASN A 30 18.19 9.94 -15.28
CA ASN A 30 16.83 9.57 -15.65
C ASN A 30 16.55 8.06 -15.45
N GLU A 31 17.30 7.37 -14.59
CA GLU A 31 17.22 5.91 -14.41
C GLU A 31 15.82 5.45 -13.99
N LEU A 32 15.16 6.18 -13.09
CA LEU A 32 13.84 5.79 -12.58
C LEU A 32 12.76 5.90 -13.67
N ALA A 33 12.68 7.04 -14.36
CA ALA A 33 11.69 7.22 -15.43
C ALA A 33 11.98 6.31 -16.64
N ASP A 34 13.26 6.12 -16.98
CA ASP A 34 13.67 5.18 -18.02
C ASP A 34 13.26 3.73 -17.66
N ALA A 35 13.52 3.29 -16.42
CA ALA A 35 13.12 1.97 -15.95
C ALA A 35 11.61 1.74 -16.00
N LEU A 36 10.81 2.71 -15.52
CA LEU A 36 9.34 2.63 -15.56
C LEU A 36 8.81 2.66 -17.00
N SER A 37 9.41 3.45 -17.89
CA SER A 37 8.98 3.52 -19.28
C SER A 37 9.25 2.23 -20.08
N ARG A 38 10.32 1.50 -19.72
CA ARG A 38 10.72 0.24 -20.37
C ARG A 38 9.99 -0.98 -19.83
N HIS A 39 9.51 -0.90 -18.60
CA HIS A 39 8.73 -1.96 -17.95
C HIS A 39 7.34 -1.42 -17.64
N PRO A 40 6.50 -1.17 -18.66
CA PRO A 40 5.09 -0.91 -18.39
C PRO A 40 4.56 -2.18 -17.72
N GLU A 41 4.27 -2.07 -16.42
CA GLU A 41 3.48 -3.11 -15.75
C GLU A 41 2.24 -3.36 -16.62
N PRO A 42 1.80 -4.61 -16.77
CA PRO A 42 0.49 -4.88 -17.36
C PRO A 42 -0.53 -4.26 -16.41
N VAL A 43 -0.87 -3.01 -16.72
CA VAL A 43 -1.89 -2.26 -16.03
C VAL A 43 -3.18 -3.05 -16.26
N HIS A 44 -3.54 -3.88 -15.28
CA HIS A 44 -4.84 -4.55 -15.23
C HIS A 44 -5.86 -3.51 -14.78
N LEU A 45 -5.96 -2.41 -15.53
CA LEU A 45 -7.10 -1.53 -15.43
C LEU A 45 -8.30 -2.38 -15.88
N PRO A 46 -9.36 -2.48 -15.07
CA PRO A 46 -10.62 -3.02 -15.58
C PRO A 46 -10.96 -2.30 -16.88
N GLU A 47 -11.47 -3.04 -17.87
CA GLU A 47 -11.77 -2.55 -19.23
C GLU A 47 -12.56 -1.22 -19.27
N GLU A 48 -13.23 -0.87 -18.18
CA GLU A 48 -13.93 0.40 -17.95
C GLU A 48 -13.04 1.66 -17.92
N LEU A 49 -11.70 1.54 -17.80
CA LEU A 49 -10.77 2.68 -17.73
C LEU A 49 -9.87 2.82 -18.97
N VAL A 50 -10.03 1.95 -19.98
CA VAL A 50 -9.31 2.07 -21.24
C VAL A 50 -10.04 3.09 -22.12
N CYS A 51 -9.80 4.38 -21.86
CA CYS A 51 -10.32 5.45 -22.70
C CYS A 51 -9.49 5.54 -24.00
N GLU A 52 -9.78 4.68 -24.98
CA GLU A 52 -9.39 4.93 -26.38
C GLU A 52 -10.10 6.16 -26.96
N GLU A 53 -11.13 6.67 -26.27
CA GLU A 53 -11.94 7.82 -26.65
C GLU A 53 -11.45 9.15 -26.03
N ALA A 54 -10.19 9.23 -25.59
CA ALA A 54 -9.58 10.48 -25.11
C ALA A 54 -9.08 11.39 -26.25
N LEU A 55 -9.91 11.62 -27.28
CA LEU A 55 -9.62 12.56 -28.37
C LEU A 55 -10.68 13.64 -28.58
N VAL A 56 -11.65 13.80 -27.68
CA VAL A 56 -12.68 14.85 -27.83
C VAL A 56 -12.31 16.13 -27.06
N PRO A 57 -12.31 17.32 -27.71
CA PRO A 57 -11.99 18.59 -27.07
C PRO A 57 -12.96 18.98 -25.93
N PRO A 58 -12.48 19.70 -24.91
CA PRO A 58 -13.14 19.88 -23.59
C PRO A 58 -14.41 20.75 -23.57
N GLN A 59 -14.93 21.17 -24.72
CA GLN A 59 -16.05 22.12 -24.81
C GLN A 59 -17.44 21.47 -24.81
N PHE A 60 -17.54 20.16 -24.62
CA PHE A 60 -18.82 19.43 -24.51
C PHE A 60 -18.96 18.58 -23.23
N ALA A 61 -17.95 18.55 -22.36
CA ALA A 61 -18.08 17.90 -21.05
C ALA A 61 -18.64 18.91 -20.03
N ALA A 62 -19.83 19.44 -20.29
CA ALA A 62 -20.61 20.05 -19.23
C ALA A 62 -21.51 18.96 -18.66
N GLU A 63 -21.15 18.41 -17.50
CA GLU A 63 -22.10 18.10 -16.41
C GLU A 63 -21.36 17.54 -15.18
N GLU A 64 -21.63 18.21 -14.05
CA GLU A 64 -21.35 17.87 -12.64
C GLU A 64 -19.87 17.71 -12.19
N PRO A 65 -19.40 18.49 -11.19
CA PRO A 65 -18.14 18.19 -10.54
C PRO A 65 -18.31 16.87 -9.78
N ALA A 66 -17.83 15.78 -10.37
CA ALA A 66 -17.62 14.52 -9.68
C ALA A 66 -16.60 14.80 -8.56
N THR A 67 -17.09 15.19 -7.39
CA THR A 67 -16.29 15.14 -6.17
C THR A 67 -15.82 13.69 -6.05
N PRO A 68 -14.50 13.42 -6.07
CA PRO A 68 -14.02 12.06 -5.92
C PRO A 68 -14.60 11.54 -4.61
N ALA A 69 -15.19 10.35 -4.65
CA ALA A 69 -15.63 9.68 -3.45
C ALA A 69 -14.40 9.55 -2.54
N LEU A 70 -14.38 10.32 -1.45
CA LEU A 70 -13.36 10.20 -0.43
C LEU A 70 -13.61 8.87 0.27
N CYS A 71 -12.95 7.81 -0.21
CA CYS A 71 -12.90 6.55 0.50
C CYS A 71 -12.10 6.78 1.78
N ILE A 72 -12.78 6.72 2.92
CA ILE A 72 -12.12 6.54 4.21
C ILE A 72 -11.62 5.10 4.20
N ALA A 73 -10.39 4.89 3.73
CA ALA A 73 -9.69 3.63 3.95
C ALA A 73 -9.28 3.60 5.42
N GLU A 74 -10.12 3.00 6.27
CA GLU A 74 -9.77 2.77 7.67
C GLU A 74 -8.65 1.72 7.69
N ALA A 75 -7.43 2.14 8.05
CA ALA A 75 -6.29 1.23 8.22
C ALA A 75 -6.51 0.14 9.29
N ASP A 76 -7.66 0.14 9.96
CA ASP A 76 -8.09 -0.83 10.96
C ASP A 76 -8.55 -2.17 10.37
N ASP A 77 -8.84 -2.24 9.06
CA ASP A 77 -9.29 -3.49 8.42
C ASP A 77 -8.25 -4.60 8.52
N LEU A 78 -6.97 -4.28 8.29
CA LEU A 78 -5.89 -5.28 8.32
C LEU A 78 -5.67 -5.86 9.73
N PHE A 79 -5.71 -5.02 10.77
CA PHE A 79 -5.55 -5.48 12.14
C PHE A 79 -6.74 -6.29 12.61
N THR A 80 -7.95 -5.94 12.14
CA THR A 80 -9.19 -6.67 12.40
C THR A 80 -9.14 -8.05 11.76
N GLU A 81 -8.81 -8.12 10.46
CA GLU A 81 -8.71 -9.38 9.71
C GLU A 81 -7.62 -10.31 10.29
N VAL A 82 -6.43 -9.78 10.55
CA VAL A 82 -5.36 -10.57 11.18
C VAL A 82 -5.78 -11.00 12.59
N GLY A 83 -6.52 -10.17 13.32
CA GLY A 83 -7.06 -10.52 14.63
C GLY A 83 -8.07 -11.67 14.58
N GLU A 84 -8.97 -11.67 13.61
CA GLU A 84 -9.90 -12.77 13.38
C GLU A 84 -9.17 -14.05 12.96
N ALA A 85 -8.17 -13.96 12.09
CA ALA A 85 -7.37 -15.10 11.69
C ALA A 85 -6.51 -15.66 12.83
N GLN A 86 -5.91 -14.81 13.67
CA GLN A 86 -5.21 -15.24 14.90
C GLN A 86 -6.17 -15.93 15.87
N LYS A 87 -7.40 -15.42 15.97
CA LYS A 87 -8.46 -16.08 16.71
C LYS A 87 -8.84 -17.38 16.04
N ALA A 88 -8.77 -17.59 14.73
CA ALA A 88 -9.12 -18.86 14.11
C ALA A 88 -8.03 -19.94 14.32
N ASP A 89 -6.75 -19.55 14.36
CA ASP A 89 -5.62 -20.48 14.42
C ASP A 89 -5.44 -21.14 15.81
N GLN A 90 -5.50 -22.47 15.82
CA GLN A 90 -5.32 -23.28 17.02
C GLN A 90 -3.92 -23.14 17.66
N ARG A 91 -2.85 -22.99 16.87
CA ARG A 91 -1.48 -22.87 17.38
C ARG A 91 -1.26 -21.54 18.08
N ILE A 92 -1.74 -20.46 17.46
CA ILE A 92 -1.64 -19.10 18.02
C ILE A 92 -2.46 -19.01 19.32
N ARG A 93 -3.68 -19.57 19.35
CA ARG A 93 -4.46 -19.68 20.58
C ARG A 93 -3.71 -20.37 21.71
N GLN A 94 -3.03 -21.49 21.44
CA GLN A 94 -2.24 -22.21 22.45
C GLN A 94 -1.06 -21.37 22.97
N ILE A 95 -0.40 -20.62 22.09
CA ILE A 95 0.70 -19.71 22.47
C ILE A 95 0.18 -18.59 23.36
N VAL A 96 -0.94 -17.97 22.99
CA VAL A 96 -1.61 -16.91 23.77
C VAL A 96 -2.04 -17.43 25.14
N GLN A 97 -2.61 -18.62 25.22
CA GLN A 97 -3.00 -19.24 26.51
C GLN A 97 -1.78 -19.52 27.39
N LYS A 98 -0.70 -20.09 26.83
CA LYS A 98 0.57 -20.31 27.55
C LYS A 98 1.18 -18.99 28.03
N TRP A 99 1.12 -17.95 27.22
CA TRP A 99 1.58 -16.61 27.58
C TRP A 99 0.75 -16.02 28.73
N LYS A 100 -0.59 -16.06 28.64
CA LYS A 100 -1.52 -15.60 29.69
C LYS A 100 -1.34 -16.37 31.00
N LEU A 101 -1.03 -17.66 30.94
CA LEU A 101 -0.75 -18.47 32.12
C LEU A 101 0.57 -18.04 32.78
N LYS A 102 1.64 -17.96 31.99
CA LYS A 102 2.98 -17.58 32.47
C LYS A 102 3.09 -16.14 32.95
N SER A 103 2.33 -15.22 32.35
CA SER A 103 2.30 -13.82 32.80
C SER A 103 1.57 -13.68 34.15
N ARG A 104 0.64 -14.59 34.48
CA ARG A 104 -0.08 -14.61 35.76
C ARG A 104 0.66 -15.36 36.86
N THR A 105 1.37 -16.45 36.53
CA THR A 105 2.04 -17.30 37.54
C THR A 105 3.38 -16.74 38.04
N GLY A 106 3.83 -15.61 37.49
CA GLY A 106 5.15 -15.06 37.77
C GLY A 106 6.27 -15.87 37.09
N PRO A 107 7.46 -15.27 36.88
CA PRO A 107 8.59 -15.93 36.20
C PRO A 107 9.31 -16.90 37.15
N THR A 108 8.65 -17.96 37.58
CA THR A 108 9.18 -18.84 38.65
C THR A 108 10.14 -19.91 38.16
N GLU A 109 10.32 -20.09 36.85
CA GLU A 109 11.29 -21.05 36.30
C GLU A 109 12.02 -20.44 35.11
N GLY A 110 13.34 -20.64 35.03
CA GLY A 110 14.30 -19.90 34.20
C GLY A 110 14.03 -19.85 32.68
N GLY A 111 13.05 -20.59 32.16
CA GLY A 111 12.59 -20.51 30.77
C GLY A 111 11.37 -19.59 30.53
N GLY A 112 10.70 -19.12 31.59
CA GLY A 112 9.49 -18.29 31.48
C GLY A 112 9.78 -16.87 31.00
N ARG A 113 10.89 -16.26 31.47
CA ARG A 113 11.28 -14.89 31.10
C ARG A 113 11.61 -14.75 29.62
N ALA A 114 12.38 -15.69 29.07
CA ALA A 114 12.74 -15.68 27.65
C ALA A 114 11.48 -15.77 26.77
N PHE A 115 10.50 -16.59 27.15
CA PHE A 115 9.25 -16.71 26.42
C PHE A 115 8.40 -15.43 26.43
N LEU A 116 8.36 -14.73 27.58
CA LEU A 116 7.68 -13.42 27.70
C LEU A 116 8.44 -12.28 27.00
N GLN A 117 9.76 -12.42 26.81
CA GLN A 117 10.56 -11.50 26.01
C GLN A 117 10.38 -11.72 24.51
N LEU A 118 10.15 -12.97 24.08
CA LEU A 118 9.96 -13.32 22.67
C LEU A 118 8.57 -12.95 22.14
N TYR A 119 7.54 -13.05 22.98
CA TYR A 119 6.15 -12.76 22.60
C TYR A 119 5.54 -11.66 23.45
N THR A 120 4.84 -10.73 22.80
CA THR A 120 4.06 -9.69 23.47
C THR A 120 2.62 -9.74 22.99
N LEU A 121 1.69 -9.54 23.91
CA LEU A 121 0.27 -9.42 23.61
C LEU A 121 -0.09 -7.93 23.64
N HIS A 122 -0.54 -7.37 22.53
CA HIS A 122 -0.90 -5.95 22.42
C HIS A 122 -2.22 -5.83 21.64
N ASN A 123 -3.21 -5.14 22.21
CA ASN A 123 -4.57 -5.03 21.66
C ASN A 123 -5.18 -6.38 21.28
N ASP A 124 -5.04 -7.39 22.16
CA ASP A 124 -5.45 -8.79 21.93
C ASP A 124 -4.78 -9.51 20.74
N LEU A 125 -3.84 -8.87 20.05
CA LEU A 125 -3.02 -9.46 19.00
C LEU A 125 -1.71 -10.01 19.56
N LEU A 126 -1.26 -11.13 19.00
CA LEU A 126 0.04 -11.72 19.29
C LEU A 126 1.12 -11.08 18.42
N TRP A 127 2.16 -10.58 19.09
CA TRP A 127 3.35 -10.00 18.49
C TRP A 127 4.58 -10.81 18.89
N ARG A 128 5.56 -10.89 17.99
CA ARG A 128 6.87 -11.48 18.23
C ARG A 128 7.92 -10.38 18.22
N ASN A 129 8.71 -10.30 19.29
CA ASN A 129 9.83 -9.36 19.36
C ASN A 129 11.02 -9.95 18.59
N HIS A 130 11.50 -9.23 17.58
CA HIS A 130 12.70 -9.60 16.81
C HIS A 130 13.65 -8.41 16.82
N ASP A 131 14.83 -8.59 17.42
CA ASP A 131 15.86 -7.58 17.63
C ASP A 131 15.33 -6.26 18.22
N GLU A 132 15.00 -5.28 17.36
CA GLU A 132 14.52 -3.95 17.74
C GLU A 132 13.09 -3.63 17.26
N ARG A 133 12.41 -4.58 16.60
CA ARG A 133 11.06 -4.39 16.07
C ARG A 133 10.10 -5.46 16.58
N ARG A 134 8.84 -5.06 16.79
CA ARG A 134 7.75 -5.99 17.10
C ARG A 134 7.07 -6.36 15.79
N LEU A 135 7.06 -7.64 15.47
CA LEU A 135 6.43 -8.17 14.26
C LEU A 135 5.08 -8.78 14.63
N LEU A 136 4.04 -8.42 13.88
CA LEU A 136 2.72 -9.02 14.04
C LEU A 136 2.78 -10.48 13.57
N VAL A 137 2.28 -11.40 14.39
CA VAL A 137 2.26 -12.83 14.03
C VAL A 137 1.10 -13.07 13.07
N VAL A 138 1.36 -13.08 11.77
CA VAL A 138 0.35 -13.41 10.77
C VAL A 138 0.20 -14.95 10.68
N PRO A 139 -1.02 -15.50 10.85
CA PRO A 139 -1.25 -16.94 10.68
C PRO A 139 -0.97 -17.38 9.24
N SER A 140 -0.52 -18.62 9.06
CA SER A 140 -0.27 -19.17 7.71
C SER A 140 -1.53 -19.36 6.86
N THR A 141 -2.72 -19.11 7.42
CA THR A 141 -4.00 -19.12 6.69
C THR A 141 -4.23 -17.84 5.87
N LEU A 142 -3.45 -16.78 6.12
CA LEU A 142 -3.49 -15.50 5.40
C LEU A 142 -2.26 -15.25 4.50
N GLN A 143 -1.35 -16.23 4.38
CA GLN A 143 -0.20 -16.19 3.46
C GLN A 143 -0.45 -17.04 2.24
#